data_AF-A0AAN7TAL9-F1
#
_entry.id   AF-A0AAN7TAL9-F1
#
_cell.length_a   1.000
_cell.length_b   1.000
_cell.length_c   1.000
_cell.angle_alpha   90.00
_cell.angle_beta   90.00
_cell.angle_gamma   90.00
#
_symmetry.space_group_name_H-M   'P 1'
#
loop_
_entity.id
_entity.type
_entity.pdbx_description
1 polymer ?
#
loop_
_entity_poly.entity_id
_entity_poly.type
_entity_poly.pdbx_seq_one_letter_code
_entity_poly.pdbx_strand_id
1 'polypeptide(L)'
;MDFPYAFWEQGADSWLHELDFFTTEAEPQLQSLADDSAIERAKPWILDHFRRRSRPSNPIPRGVDISWYSSPPKLQMYDKVVLNVLLNVARRHLGTTFELYANYEAQGDSEPELCLAMAAVGALYLGAECGATLSKALYNDARRLQFQKFHSRSLKTSFWVASAALKTFILLSIYGICSGDKRSYEFVEAFHLSMLQALRYCGQLIPSDPDAATLRDVRSMSEAMELIECYHVLLLQRPPCAIPAPLRSTSLPGQNQAALDRPGTPHDLPGHARSAHGGIANLSAFAWAAGPQGEELSCRRQLWRSEFVELAMERWMRGKIFPLSESDFPSMLIYHLMHLRLKVNLDFLQKSARQFTNPPSHTANESSGHEILKNYIRGRLFAVAMWHAQAMLSMVQENVGMPEDLSKRTATSTSSRPMSEPPHLPYCVYFSTLIAWYGEFANSGYRSLARDACMKQGIRLLSRLKIRVARVFILALRELLPDE
;
A
#
# COMPACT_ATOMS: atom_id res chain seq x y z
N MET A 1 44.29 25.69 0.57
CA MET A 1 44.08 24.57 1.50
C MET A 1 42.66 24.09 1.26
N ASP A 2 42.57 23.07 0.42
CA ASP A 2 41.35 22.44 -0.04
C ASP A 2 40.82 21.47 1.01
N PHE A 3 39.52 21.53 1.28
CA PHE A 3 38.72 20.40 1.77
C PHE A 3 37.36 20.44 1.05
N PRO A 4 36.93 19.34 0.42
CA PRO A 4 35.83 19.35 -0.53
C PRO A 4 34.47 19.24 0.16
N TYR A 5 33.56 20.12 -0.27
CA TYR A 5 32.12 19.92 -0.30
C TYR A 5 31.79 18.71 -1.19
N ALA A 6 31.19 17.65 -0.63
CA ALA A 6 30.33 16.69 -1.34
C ALA A 6 29.89 15.55 -0.40
N PHE A 7 28.76 15.68 0.30
CA PHE A 7 28.01 14.50 0.78
C PHE A 7 26.52 14.75 1.10
N TRP A 8 25.97 15.92 0.73
CA TRP A 8 24.57 16.29 1.03
C TRP A 8 23.79 16.68 -0.23
N GLU A 9 23.91 15.90 -1.31
CA GLU A 9 23.10 16.06 -2.53
C GLU A 9 22.89 14.70 -3.19
N GLN A 10 22.28 13.75 -2.47
CA GLN A 10 21.56 12.67 -3.13
C GLN A 10 20.08 12.91 -2.88
N GLY A 11 19.46 13.40 -3.95
CA GLY A 11 18.09 13.82 -3.98
C GLY A 11 17.14 12.69 -3.65
N ALA A 12 15.90 13.07 -3.42
CA ALA A 12 14.78 12.17 -3.44
C ALA A 12 14.59 11.67 -4.89
N ASP A 13 15.50 10.84 -5.39
CA ASP A 13 15.33 10.14 -6.65
C ASP A 13 14.02 9.35 -6.53
N SER A 14 13.04 9.76 -7.32
CA SER A 14 11.72 9.16 -7.36
C SER A 14 11.88 7.65 -7.65
N TRP A 15 11.64 6.86 -6.62
CA TRP A 15 11.99 5.45 -6.52
C TRP A 15 10.91 4.53 -7.08
N LEU A 16 9.75 5.09 -7.46
CA LEU A 16 8.74 4.42 -8.29
C LEU A 16 9.32 3.89 -9.62
N HIS A 17 10.48 4.40 -10.04
CA HIS A 17 10.96 4.27 -11.40
C HIS A 17 12.16 3.36 -11.59
N GLU A 18 12.87 3.00 -10.51
CA GLU A 18 13.92 1.96 -10.59
C GLU A 18 13.34 0.54 -10.63
N LEU A 19 12.01 0.39 -10.51
CA LEU A 19 11.31 -0.89 -10.56
C LEU A 19 10.83 -1.28 -11.97
N ASP A 20 10.87 -0.36 -12.94
CA ASP A 20 10.52 -0.62 -14.35
C ASP A 20 11.61 -1.38 -15.12
N PHE A 21 12.84 -1.38 -14.60
CA PHE A 21 13.96 -2.08 -15.24
C PHE A 21 13.81 -3.60 -15.19
N PHE A 22 12.90 -4.14 -14.37
CA PHE A 22 12.63 -5.57 -14.30
C PHE A 22 11.48 -6.04 -15.20
N THR A 23 10.72 -5.14 -15.85
CA THR A 23 9.48 -5.52 -16.55
C THR A 23 9.49 -5.34 -18.06
N THR A 24 10.54 -4.80 -18.69
CA THR A 24 10.42 -4.38 -20.10
C THR A 24 11.39 -5.00 -21.11
N GLU A 25 12.40 -5.80 -20.73
CA GLU A 25 13.29 -6.46 -21.71
C GLU A 25 13.72 -7.91 -21.36
N ALA A 26 12.95 -8.60 -20.53
CA ALA A 26 13.22 -10.00 -20.24
C ALA A 26 12.03 -10.88 -20.60
N GLU A 27 11.79 -11.10 -21.90
CA GLU A 27 11.39 -12.41 -22.44
C GLU A 27 11.28 -12.37 -23.97
N PRO A 28 12.11 -13.17 -24.65
CA PRO A 28 11.61 -14.50 -25.02
C PRO A 28 12.68 -15.58 -24.78
N GLN A 29 12.94 -15.92 -23.51
CA GLN A 29 13.77 -17.12 -23.19
C GLN A 29 13.26 -17.94 -21.99
N LEU A 30 12.17 -17.54 -21.32
CA LEU A 30 11.70 -18.20 -20.10
C LEU A 30 10.78 -19.42 -20.35
N GLN A 31 10.57 -19.81 -21.61
CA GLN A 31 10.03 -21.13 -21.96
C GLN A 31 11.07 -22.26 -21.83
N SER A 32 12.34 -21.95 -21.53
CA SER A 32 13.42 -22.93 -21.36
C SER A 32 13.84 -23.18 -19.89
N LEU A 33 13.23 -22.52 -18.90
CA LEU A 33 13.71 -22.55 -17.51
C LEU A 33 12.92 -23.47 -16.56
N ALA A 34 12.02 -24.29 -17.09
CA ALA A 34 11.45 -25.44 -16.37
C ALA A 34 12.40 -26.66 -16.38
N ASP A 35 13.71 -26.42 -16.40
CA ASP A 35 14.73 -27.45 -16.28
C ASP A 35 15.42 -27.23 -14.93
N ASP A 36 14.93 -27.93 -13.89
CA ASP A 36 15.50 -27.91 -12.53
C ASP A 36 17.02 -28.15 -12.54
N SER A 37 17.55 -28.78 -13.60
CA SER A 37 18.97 -28.99 -13.81
C SER A 37 19.78 -27.70 -14.06
N ALA A 38 19.17 -26.63 -14.56
CA ALA A 38 19.81 -25.34 -14.80
C ALA A 38 19.94 -24.54 -13.50
N ILE A 39 18.91 -24.58 -12.65
CA ILE A 39 18.93 -23.95 -11.31
C ILE A 39 19.95 -24.66 -10.42
N GLU A 40 19.97 -26.00 -10.41
CA GLU A 40 20.98 -26.75 -9.65
C GLU A 40 22.40 -26.57 -10.20
N ARG A 41 22.57 -26.35 -11.51
CA ARG A 41 23.87 -25.97 -12.10
C ARG A 41 24.31 -24.55 -11.74
N ALA A 42 23.38 -23.59 -11.63
CA ALA A 42 23.69 -22.20 -11.31
C ALA A 42 23.97 -21.97 -9.81
N LYS A 43 23.40 -22.80 -8.93
CA LYS A 43 23.55 -22.75 -7.48
C LYS A 43 25.00 -22.68 -6.97
N PRO A 44 25.95 -23.53 -7.42
CA PRO A 44 27.35 -23.43 -7.01
C PRO A 44 28.02 -22.13 -7.47
N TRP A 45 27.68 -21.60 -8.64
CA TRP A 45 28.22 -20.33 -9.16
C TRP A 45 27.71 -19.14 -8.37
N ILE A 46 26.43 -19.12 -8.03
CA ILE A 46 25.81 -18.10 -7.18
C ILE A 46 26.44 -18.13 -5.78
N LEU A 47 26.57 -19.32 -5.19
CA LEU A 47 27.21 -19.51 -3.89
C LEU A 47 28.68 -19.07 -3.90
N ASP A 48 29.42 -19.40 -4.95
CA ASP A 48 30.82 -19.00 -5.13
C ASP A 48 30.96 -17.49 -5.34
N HIS A 49 30.10 -16.87 -6.15
CA HIS A 49 30.04 -15.41 -6.34
C HIS A 49 29.80 -14.67 -5.02
N PHE A 50 28.85 -15.13 -4.21
CA PHE A 50 28.60 -14.54 -2.89
C PHE A 50 29.74 -14.81 -1.91
N ARG A 51 30.34 -16.01 -1.91
CA ARG A 51 31.52 -16.34 -1.10
C ARG A 51 32.73 -15.48 -1.43
N ARG A 52 32.97 -15.18 -2.71
CA ARG A 52 34.07 -14.32 -3.18
C ARG A 52 33.85 -12.84 -2.85
N ARG A 53 32.58 -12.37 -2.84
CA ARG A 53 32.24 -10.99 -2.49
C ARG A 53 32.07 -10.75 -0.98
N SER A 54 31.76 -11.77 -0.20
CA SER A 54 31.81 -11.69 1.27
C SER A 54 33.27 -11.73 1.74
N ARG A 55 33.73 -10.66 2.40
CA ARG A 55 35.07 -10.58 3.00
C ARG A 55 35.37 -11.78 3.91
N PRO A 56 36.64 -12.22 4.02
CA PRO A 56 37.02 -13.39 4.82
C PRO A 56 37.03 -13.03 6.30
N SER A 57 35.91 -13.26 7.00
CA SER A 57 35.85 -13.64 8.42
C SER A 57 34.38 -13.83 8.82
N ASN A 58 33.83 -15.00 8.52
CA ASN A 58 32.84 -15.59 9.42
C ASN A 58 33.50 -16.82 10.05
N PRO A 59 33.65 -16.86 11.39
CA PRO A 59 33.96 -18.12 12.04
C PRO A 59 32.80 -19.05 11.74
N ILE A 60 33.09 -20.29 11.33
CA ILE A 60 32.09 -21.34 11.28
C ILE A 60 31.68 -21.63 12.74
N PRO A 61 30.43 -21.40 13.18
CA PRO A 61 29.99 -21.93 14.46
C PRO A 61 29.12 -23.14 14.16
N ARG A 62 29.66 -24.34 14.43
CA ARG A 62 28.82 -25.51 14.65
C ARG A 62 27.90 -25.18 15.84
N GLY A 63 26.60 -25.05 15.59
CA GLY A 63 25.57 -25.17 16.64
C GLY A 63 25.12 -23.89 17.38
N VAL A 64 25.35 -22.67 16.87
CA VAL A 64 24.85 -21.44 17.53
C VAL A 64 24.01 -20.61 16.56
N ASP A 65 22.84 -20.22 17.04
CA ASP A 65 21.82 -19.32 16.46
C ASP A 65 22.40 -18.38 15.37
N ILE A 66 22.02 -18.61 14.11
CA ILE A 66 22.46 -17.78 12.98
C ILE A 66 21.76 -16.42 13.10
N SER A 67 22.38 -15.50 13.83
CA SER A 67 21.95 -14.10 13.85
C SER A 67 22.25 -13.48 12.50
N TRP A 68 21.20 -13.17 11.73
CA TRP A 68 21.29 -12.50 10.43
C TRP A 68 21.70 -11.01 10.53
N TYR A 69 22.01 -10.51 11.73
CA TYR A 69 22.31 -9.10 11.99
C TYR A 69 23.58 -8.93 12.83
N SER A 70 24.26 -7.80 12.60
CA SER A 70 25.53 -7.44 13.25
C SER A 70 25.39 -7.01 14.71
N SER A 71 24.18 -6.72 15.21
CA SER A 71 23.91 -6.43 16.63
C SER A 71 22.43 -6.61 17.00
N PRO A 72 22.11 -7.13 18.20
CA PRO A 72 20.74 -7.26 18.69
C PRO A 72 20.14 -5.88 19.05
N PRO A 73 18.82 -5.68 18.87
CA PRO A 73 18.13 -4.45 19.25
C PRO A 73 18.28 -4.13 20.75
N LYS A 74 18.61 -2.88 21.08
CA LYS A 74 18.78 -2.42 22.47
C LYS A 74 17.50 -1.81 23.02
N LEU A 75 16.53 -2.65 23.38
CA LEU A 75 15.18 -2.20 23.79
C LEU A 75 15.16 -1.17 24.94
N GLN A 76 16.16 -1.22 25.82
CA GLN A 76 16.29 -0.31 26.97
C GLN A 76 16.49 1.16 26.57
N MET A 77 16.83 1.45 25.31
CA MET A 77 17.02 2.82 24.83
C MET A 77 15.71 3.56 24.59
N TYR A 78 14.58 2.84 24.51
CA TYR A 78 13.28 3.43 24.21
C TYR A 78 12.54 3.78 25.49
N ASP A 79 12.19 5.06 25.61
CA ASP A 79 11.37 5.56 26.71
C ASP A 79 9.93 5.04 26.58
N LYS A 80 9.39 4.48 27.67
CA LYS A 80 8.04 3.88 27.70
C LYS A 80 6.93 4.91 27.48
N VAL A 81 7.11 6.14 27.98
CA VAL A 81 6.13 7.22 27.79
C VAL A 81 6.09 7.63 26.33
N VAL A 82 7.26 7.78 25.69
CA VAL A 82 7.37 8.06 24.26
C VAL A 82 6.70 6.95 23.44
N LEU A 83 7.01 5.67 23.72
CA LEU A 83 6.37 4.54 23.04
C LEU A 83 4.83 4.58 23.18
N ASN A 84 4.31 4.81 24.38
CA ASN A 84 2.86 4.89 24.59
C ASN A 84 2.20 6.04 23.81
N VAL A 85 2.86 7.20 23.71
CA VAL A 85 2.39 8.30 22.85
C VAL A 85 2.33 7.85 21.39
N LEU A 86 3.38 7.19 20.89
CA LEU A 86 3.42 6.70 19.51
C LEU A 86 2.35 5.64 19.22
N LEU A 87 2.11 4.72 20.15
CA LEU A 87 1.05 3.72 20.04
C LEU A 87 -0.33 4.39 19.92
N ASN A 88 -0.58 5.44 20.71
CA ASN A 88 -1.83 6.19 20.66
C ASN A 88 -2.00 6.94 19.34
N VAL A 89 -0.92 7.52 18.81
CA VAL A 89 -0.93 8.14 17.49
C VAL A 89 -1.24 7.10 16.40
N ALA A 90 -0.57 5.95 16.41
CA ALA A 90 -0.82 4.88 15.46
C ALA A 90 -2.28 4.39 15.52
N ARG A 91 -2.80 4.14 16.74
CA ARG A 91 -4.18 3.70 16.95
C ARG A 91 -5.20 4.69 16.39
N ARG A 92 -4.98 5.99 16.59
CA ARG A 92 -5.83 7.06 16.06
C ARG A 92 -5.95 7.00 14.53
N HIS A 93 -4.82 6.86 13.84
CA HIS A 93 -4.76 6.93 12.37
C HIS A 93 -5.11 5.59 11.70
N LEU A 94 -4.71 4.47 12.31
CA LEU A 94 -4.97 3.15 11.76
C LEU A 94 -6.37 2.64 12.09
N GLY A 95 -6.93 2.98 13.27
CA GLY A 95 -8.17 2.38 13.75
C GLY A 95 -9.38 2.57 12.83
N THR A 96 -9.38 3.61 11.99
CA THR A 96 -10.44 3.86 11.00
C THR A 96 -10.35 2.97 9.76
N THR A 97 -9.18 2.39 9.48
CA THR A 97 -8.93 1.61 8.25
C THR A 97 -8.55 0.16 8.55
N PHE A 98 -7.80 -0.07 9.62
CA PHE A 98 -7.36 -1.35 10.14
C PHE A 98 -7.95 -1.54 11.54
N GLU A 99 -9.19 -2.06 11.61
CA GLU A 99 -9.87 -2.33 12.88
C GLU A 99 -9.04 -3.23 13.82
N LEU A 100 -8.19 -4.09 13.23
CA LEU A 100 -7.19 -4.91 13.90
C LEU A 100 -6.36 -4.17 14.96
N TYR A 101 -6.12 -2.86 14.78
CA TYR A 101 -5.32 -2.03 15.70
C TYR A 101 -6.13 -0.97 16.45
N ALA A 102 -7.45 -0.89 16.24
CA ALA A 102 -8.29 0.15 16.83
C ALA A 102 -8.28 0.13 18.36
N ASN A 103 -8.17 -1.07 18.95
CA ASN A 103 -8.17 -1.29 20.40
C ASN A 103 -6.86 -1.89 20.91
N TYR A 104 -5.76 -1.72 20.16
CA TYR A 104 -4.47 -2.25 20.60
C TYR A 104 -3.95 -1.50 21.84
N GLU A 105 -3.62 -2.25 22.88
CA GLU A 105 -3.00 -1.76 24.10
C GLU A 105 -1.82 -2.66 24.45
N ALA A 106 -0.64 -2.06 24.63
CA ALA A 106 0.55 -2.81 25.03
C ALA A 106 0.43 -3.21 26.51
N GLN A 107 0.48 -4.52 26.75
CA GLN A 107 0.51 -5.14 28.07
C GLN A 107 1.96 -5.50 28.45
N GLY A 108 2.20 -5.86 29.72
CA GLY A 108 3.54 -6.16 30.23
C GLY A 108 4.22 -7.37 29.57
N ASP A 109 3.43 -8.26 28.98
CA ASP A 109 3.81 -9.47 28.25
C ASP A 109 3.70 -9.32 26.72
N SER A 110 3.38 -8.13 26.22
CA SER A 110 3.25 -7.90 24.78
C SER A 110 4.58 -8.08 24.05
N GLU A 111 4.51 -8.71 22.88
CA GLU A 111 5.68 -8.98 22.06
C GLU A 111 6.39 -7.67 21.67
N PRO A 112 7.71 -7.55 21.92
CA PRO A 112 8.42 -6.28 21.75
C PRO A 112 8.43 -5.81 20.29
N GLU A 113 8.53 -6.72 19.33
CA GLU A 113 8.46 -6.38 17.91
C GLU A 113 7.12 -5.76 17.49
N LEU A 114 6.02 -6.21 18.08
CA LEU A 114 4.68 -5.69 17.79
C LEU A 114 4.54 -4.26 18.31
N CYS A 115 4.96 -4.04 19.57
CA CYS A 115 4.99 -2.72 20.18
C CYS A 115 5.86 -1.75 19.38
N LEU A 116 7.06 -2.16 18.97
CA LEU A 116 7.97 -1.33 18.19
C LEU A 116 7.44 -1.06 16.78
N ALA A 117 6.84 -2.05 16.10
CA ALA A 117 6.26 -1.85 14.76
C ALA A 117 5.08 -0.86 14.81
N MET A 118 4.21 -0.97 15.80
CA MET A 118 3.08 -0.06 16.01
C MET A 118 3.59 1.36 16.32
N ALA A 119 4.59 1.48 17.20
CA ALA A 119 5.21 2.77 17.51
C ALA A 119 5.92 3.39 16.28
N ALA A 120 6.57 2.56 15.44
CA ALA A 120 7.20 3.00 14.21
C ALA A 120 6.19 3.62 13.24
N VAL A 121 5.02 3.00 13.07
CA VAL A 121 3.93 3.56 12.25
C VAL A 121 3.40 4.85 12.87
N GLY A 122 3.19 4.91 14.19
CA GLY A 122 2.76 6.13 14.87
C GLY A 122 3.72 7.30 14.67
N ALA A 123 5.02 7.03 14.69
CA ALA A 123 6.06 8.04 14.46
C ALA A 123 6.00 8.65 13.04
N LEU A 124 5.43 7.96 12.04
CA LEU A 124 5.23 8.50 10.69
C LEU A 124 4.22 9.66 10.64
N TYR A 125 3.35 9.80 11.64
CA TYR A 125 2.30 10.83 11.71
C TYR A 125 2.67 12.02 12.63
N LEU A 126 3.89 12.08 13.17
CA LEU A 126 4.31 13.17 14.06
C LEU A 126 4.65 14.48 13.33
N GLY A 127 4.83 14.46 12.00
CA GLY A 127 5.15 15.64 11.18
C GLY A 127 6.52 16.30 11.45
N ALA A 128 7.22 15.95 12.54
CA ALA A 128 8.53 16.48 12.90
C ALA A 128 9.69 15.68 12.28
N GLU A 129 10.82 16.34 12.00
CA GLU A 129 12.02 15.69 11.46
C GLU A 129 12.60 14.62 12.41
N CYS A 130 12.49 14.81 13.73
CA CYS A 130 12.89 13.79 14.70
C CYS A 130 12.05 12.51 14.58
N GLY A 131 10.78 12.62 14.14
CA GLY A 131 9.89 11.50 13.92
C GLY A 131 10.42 10.56 12.83
N ALA A 132 11.09 11.09 11.81
CA ALA A 132 11.65 10.33 10.71
C ALA A 132 12.80 9.40 11.12
N THR A 133 13.69 9.88 11.99
CA THR A 133 14.82 9.09 12.51
C THR A 133 14.32 8.05 13.51
N LEU A 134 13.42 8.47 14.41
CA LEU A 134 12.82 7.59 15.40
C LEU A 134 12.00 6.47 14.77
N SER A 135 11.14 6.79 13.79
CA SER A 135 10.31 5.80 13.08
C SER A 135 11.18 4.74 12.42
N LYS A 136 12.29 5.16 11.78
CA LYS A 136 13.23 4.26 11.10
C LYS A 136 13.99 3.38 12.09
N ALA A 137 14.40 3.90 13.24
CA ALA A 137 15.04 3.10 14.29
C ALA A 137 14.08 2.01 14.82
N LEU A 138 12.88 2.40 15.24
CA LEU A 138 11.84 1.50 15.74
C LEU A 138 11.47 0.43 14.71
N TYR A 139 11.26 0.82 13.45
CA TYR A 139 10.96 -0.12 12.35
C TYR A 139 12.09 -1.13 12.14
N ASN A 140 13.34 -0.68 12.10
CA ASN A 140 14.47 -1.58 11.86
C ASN A 140 14.63 -2.59 13.00
N ASP A 141 14.43 -2.16 14.25
CA ASP A 141 14.49 -3.05 15.41
C ASP A 141 13.33 -4.05 15.44
N ALA A 142 12.09 -3.58 15.22
CA ALA A 142 10.92 -4.44 15.10
C ALA A 142 11.10 -5.51 14.02
N ARG A 143 11.55 -5.09 12.84
CA ARG A 143 11.83 -5.97 11.69
C ARG A 143 12.89 -7.02 12.03
N ARG A 144 13.99 -6.63 12.70
CA ARG A 144 15.06 -7.56 13.09
C ARG A 144 14.55 -8.63 14.05
N LEU A 145 13.82 -8.23 15.09
CA LEU A 145 13.20 -9.15 16.05
C LEU A 145 12.22 -10.11 15.37
N GLN A 146 11.33 -9.56 14.54
CA GLN A 146 10.33 -10.35 13.83
C GLN A 146 10.97 -11.41 12.92
N PHE A 147 11.97 -11.03 12.13
CA PHE A 147 12.63 -11.99 11.25
C PHE A 147 13.48 -13.01 11.99
N GLN A 148 14.12 -12.64 13.09
CA GLN A 148 14.83 -13.60 13.92
C GLN A 148 13.86 -14.66 14.47
N LYS A 149 12.70 -14.24 14.98
CA LYS A 149 11.63 -15.15 15.46
C LYS A 149 11.07 -16.02 14.35
N PHE A 150 10.80 -15.44 13.18
CA PHE A 150 10.25 -16.16 12.04
C PHE A 150 11.20 -17.25 11.51
N HIS A 151 12.50 -16.95 11.39
CA HIS A 151 13.48 -17.89 10.82
C HIS A 151 14.01 -18.93 11.82
N SER A 152 14.04 -18.61 13.12
CA SER A 152 14.45 -19.56 14.16
C SER A 152 13.46 -20.72 14.36
N ARG A 153 12.36 -20.77 13.60
CA ARG A 153 11.25 -21.75 13.74
C ARG A 153 10.66 -21.79 15.16
N SER A 154 10.85 -20.72 15.94
CA SER A 154 10.31 -20.57 17.30
C SER A 154 8.80 -20.33 17.33
N LEU A 155 8.17 -20.16 16.16
CA LEU A 155 6.73 -19.92 16.00
C LEU A 155 5.81 -21.10 16.38
N LYS A 156 6.36 -22.25 16.80
CA LYS A 156 5.59 -23.48 17.12
C LYS A 156 4.81 -23.43 18.45
N THR A 157 4.53 -22.26 19.00
CA THR A 157 4.23 -22.13 20.44
C THR A 157 2.77 -21.83 20.79
N SER A 158 2.02 -21.04 20.01
CA SER A 158 0.57 -20.82 20.21
C SER A 158 -0.08 -19.96 19.10
N PHE A 159 -1.42 -19.95 19.02
CA PHE A 159 -2.19 -19.02 18.19
C PHE A 159 -1.82 -17.55 18.47
N TRP A 160 -1.68 -17.17 19.74
CA TRP A 160 -1.41 -15.78 20.14
C TRP A 160 -0.05 -15.29 19.64
N VAL A 161 0.99 -16.13 19.73
CA VAL A 161 2.31 -15.81 19.20
C VAL A 161 2.28 -15.69 17.68
N ALA A 162 1.59 -16.60 16.99
CA ALA A 162 1.43 -16.53 15.54
C ALA A 162 0.63 -15.27 15.11
N SER A 163 -0.43 -14.93 15.83
CA SER A 163 -1.23 -13.73 15.62
C SER A 163 -0.41 -12.46 15.82
N ALA A 164 0.39 -12.38 16.88
CA ALA A 164 1.30 -11.26 17.13
C ALA A 164 2.33 -11.10 16.00
N ALA A 165 2.87 -12.21 15.51
CA ALA A 165 3.79 -12.22 14.36
C ALA A 165 3.10 -11.71 13.07
N LEU A 166 1.87 -12.13 12.79
CA LEU A 166 1.12 -11.64 11.63
C LEU A 166 0.78 -10.14 11.75
N LYS A 167 0.29 -9.71 12.92
CA LYS A 167 0.05 -8.29 13.24
C LYS A 167 1.33 -7.47 13.03
N THR A 168 2.46 -7.99 13.46
CA THR A 168 3.76 -7.33 13.25
C THR A 168 4.09 -7.22 11.76
N PHE A 169 3.93 -8.28 10.96
CA PHE A 169 4.14 -8.22 9.50
C PHE A 169 3.26 -7.17 8.82
N ILE A 170 1.96 -7.13 9.16
CA ILE A 170 1.02 -6.13 8.61
C ILE A 170 1.50 -4.71 8.94
N LEU A 171 1.92 -4.43 10.17
CA LEU A 171 2.45 -3.11 10.56
C LEU A 171 3.75 -2.75 9.83
N LEU A 172 4.65 -3.71 9.64
CA LEU A 172 5.87 -3.49 8.84
C LEU A 172 5.52 -3.15 7.39
N SER A 173 4.49 -3.78 6.82
CA SER A 173 3.99 -3.46 5.48
C SER A 173 3.33 -2.09 5.40
N ILE A 174 2.49 -1.73 6.38
CA ILE A 174 1.93 -0.38 6.50
C ILE A 174 3.05 0.65 6.59
N TYR A 175 4.09 0.40 7.40
CA TYR A 175 5.26 1.27 7.48
C TYR A 175 5.95 1.43 6.12
N GLY A 176 6.19 0.33 5.41
CA GLY A 176 6.83 0.36 4.09
C GLY A 176 6.07 1.24 3.10
N ILE A 177 4.74 1.14 3.09
CA ILE A 177 3.85 1.97 2.26
C ILE A 177 3.90 3.44 2.73
N CYS A 178 3.80 3.69 4.03
CA CYS A 178 3.62 5.05 4.56
C CYS A 178 4.92 5.85 4.76
N SER A 179 6.08 5.19 4.74
CA SER A 179 7.34 5.82 5.16
C SER A 179 7.98 6.70 4.09
N GLY A 180 7.72 6.41 2.82
CA GLY A 180 8.47 7.00 1.71
C GLY A 180 9.93 6.54 1.62
N ASP A 181 10.34 5.53 2.40
CA ASP A 181 11.68 4.94 2.35
C ASP A 181 11.67 3.77 1.36
N LYS A 182 12.38 3.94 0.24
CA LYS A 182 12.47 2.96 -0.87
C LYS A 182 12.74 1.54 -0.38
N ARG A 183 13.72 1.36 0.49
CA ARG A 183 14.08 0.04 0.99
C ARG A 183 12.92 -0.58 1.78
N SER A 184 12.30 0.19 2.67
CA SER A 184 11.16 -0.27 3.46
C SER A 184 9.95 -0.62 2.59
N TYR A 185 9.77 0.06 1.46
CA TYR A 185 8.79 -0.31 0.44
C TYR A 185 9.12 -1.63 -0.25
N GLU A 186 10.35 -1.84 -0.71
CA GLU A 186 10.78 -3.11 -1.34
C GLU A 186 10.58 -4.30 -0.38
N PHE A 187 10.74 -4.07 0.92
CA PHE A 187 10.45 -5.06 1.95
C PHE A 187 8.98 -5.48 1.97
N VAL A 188 8.03 -4.61 1.61
CA VAL A 188 6.61 -4.98 1.52
C VAL A 188 6.44 -6.08 0.48
N GLU A 189 7.03 -5.91 -0.70
CA GLU A 189 6.96 -6.87 -1.80
C GLU A 189 7.73 -8.16 -1.48
N ALA A 190 8.98 -8.04 -1.03
CA ALA A 190 9.85 -9.19 -0.77
C ALA A 190 9.27 -10.17 0.27
N PHE A 191 8.47 -9.68 1.22
CA PHE A 191 7.91 -10.49 2.31
C PHE A 191 6.39 -10.61 2.27
N HIS A 192 5.74 -10.17 1.18
CA HIS A 192 4.29 -10.28 1.02
C HIS A 192 3.82 -11.74 1.10
N LEU A 193 4.53 -12.65 0.42
CA LEU A 193 4.24 -14.08 0.48
C LEU A 193 4.45 -14.67 1.89
N SER A 194 5.47 -14.22 2.62
CA SER A 194 5.70 -14.65 4.01
C SER A 194 4.56 -14.23 4.93
N MET A 195 3.96 -13.06 4.69
CA MET A 195 2.79 -12.60 5.42
C MET A 195 1.55 -13.45 5.11
N LEU A 196 1.32 -13.81 3.84
CA LEU A 196 0.26 -14.74 3.44
C LEU A 196 0.45 -16.13 4.08
N GLN A 197 1.69 -16.62 4.15
CA GLN A 197 2.02 -17.86 4.85
C GLN A 197 1.75 -17.76 6.36
N ALA A 198 2.08 -16.62 6.99
CA ALA A 198 1.80 -16.37 8.39
C ALA A 198 0.29 -16.36 8.68
N LEU A 199 -0.53 -15.78 7.79
CA LEU A 199 -1.99 -15.85 7.90
C LEU A 199 -2.51 -17.30 7.84
N ARG A 200 -2.03 -18.09 6.86
CA ARG A 200 -2.39 -19.51 6.75
C ARG A 200 -1.99 -20.30 8.00
N TYR A 201 -0.81 -20.01 8.54
CA TYR A 201 -0.33 -20.64 9.76
C TYR A 201 -1.18 -20.27 10.98
N CYS A 202 -1.56 -18.99 11.13
CA CYS A 202 -2.51 -18.57 12.17
C CYS A 202 -3.83 -19.35 12.06
N GLY A 203 -4.34 -19.53 10.84
CA GLY A 203 -5.56 -20.30 10.56
C GLY A 203 -5.47 -21.76 11.00
N GLN A 204 -4.31 -22.39 10.88
CA GLN A 204 -4.07 -23.77 11.33
C GLN A 204 -3.99 -23.90 12.86
N LEU A 205 -3.71 -22.80 13.57
CA LEU A 205 -3.55 -22.78 15.02
C LEU A 205 -4.81 -22.29 15.75
N ILE A 206 -5.89 -21.96 15.03
CA ILE A 206 -7.15 -21.55 15.64
C ILE A 206 -7.64 -22.67 16.59
N PRO A 207 -7.96 -22.36 17.86
CA PRO A 207 -8.52 -23.34 18.78
C PRO A 207 -9.79 -23.99 18.22
N SER A 208 -10.04 -25.27 18.55
CA SER A 208 -11.24 -25.98 18.06
C SER A 208 -12.55 -25.36 18.55
N ASP A 209 -12.54 -24.71 19.71
CA ASP A 209 -13.66 -23.94 20.27
C ASP A 209 -13.18 -22.50 20.57
N PRO A 210 -13.13 -21.62 19.56
CA PRO A 210 -12.60 -20.27 19.71
C PRO A 210 -13.63 -19.37 20.39
N ASP A 211 -13.18 -18.59 21.37
CA ASP A 211 -14.03 -17.58 22.00
C ASP A 211 -14.35 -16.41 21.04
N ALA A 212 -15.31 -15.57 21.42
CA ALA A 212 -15.75 -14.44 20.60
C ALA A 212 -14.63 -13.42 20.32
N ALA A 213 -13.66 -13.30 21.22
CA ALA A 213 -12.49 -12.43 21.04
C ALA A 213 -11.55 -12.99 19.96
N THR A 214 -11.24 -14.28 20.01
CA THR A 214 -10.43 -14.99 19.00
C THR A 214 -11.07 -14.89 17.63
N LEU A 215 -12.37 -15.13 17.53
CA LEU A 215 -13.11 -15.01 16.25
C LEU A 215 -13.06 -13.58 15.68
N ARG A 216 -13.16 -12.57 16.54
CA ARG A 216 -13.02 -11.17 16.13
C ARG A 216 -11.61 -10.88 15.63
N ASP A 217 -10.59 -11.31 16.35
CA ASP A 217 -9.19 -11.12 15.97
C ASP A 217 -8.88 -11.80 14.63
N VAL A 218 -9.34 -13.04 14.42
CA VAL A 218 -9.18 -13.75 13.14
C VAL A 218 -9.85 -12.98 11.99
N ARG A 219 -11.08 -12.48 12.21
CA ARG A 219 -11.78 -11.67 11.21
C ARG A 219 -11.01 -10.40 10.88
N SER A 220 -10.62 -9.63 11.89
CA SER A 220 -9.89 -8.37 11.68
C SER A 220 -8.51 -8.60 11.04
N MET A 221 -7.83 -9.72 11.33
CA MET A 221 -6.60 -10.12 10.65
C MET A 221 -6.84 -10.44 9.18
N SER A 222 -7.92 -11.18 8.86
CA SER A 222 -8.30 -11.48 7.48
C SER A 222 -8.60 -10.20 6.70
N GLU A 223 -9.43 -9.31 7.24
CA GLU A 223 -9.79 -8.04 6.60
C GLU A 223 -8.59 -7.12 6.43
N ALA A 224 -7.68 -7.06 7.41
CA ALA A 224 -6.43 -6.33 7.28
C ALA A 224 -5.56 -6.88 6.15
N MET A 225 -5.51 -8.21 5.99
CA MET A 225 -4.77 -8.85 4.89
C MET A 225 -5.40 -8.58 3.52
N GLU A 226 -6.73 -8.60 3.41
CA GLU A 226 -7.45 -8.20 2.19
C GLU A 226 -7.11 -6.76 1.81
N LEU A 227 -7.01 -5.87 2.81
CA LEU A 227 -6.64 -4.48 2.59
C LEU A 227 -5.15 -4.32 2.19
N ILE A 228 -4.24 -5.10 2.77
CA ILE A 228 -2.83 -5.09 2.35
C ILE A 228 -2.68 -5.62 0.91
N GLU A 229 -3.41 -6.67 0.54
CA GLU A 229 -3.49 -7.13 -0.86
C GLU A 229 -4.05 -6.03 -1.77
N CYS A 230 -5.12 -5.35 -1.32
CA CYS A 230 -5.69 -4.21 -2.03
C CYS A 230 -4.66 -3.09 -2.23
N TYR A 231 -3.84 -2.78 -1.23
CA TYR A 231 -2.77 -1.80 -1.37
C TYR A 231 -1.67 -2.27 -2.32
N HIS A 232 -1.29 -3.55 -2.26
CA HIS A 232 -0.34 -4.16 -3.19
C HIS A 232 -0.80 -3.95 -4.65
N VAL A 233 -2.09 -4.13 -4.91
CA VAL A 233 -2.68 -3.96 -6.23
C VAL A 233 -2.89 -2.49 -6.64
N LEU A 234 -3.54 -1.70 -5.79
CA LEU A 234 -3.99 -0.35 -6.16
C LEU A 234 -2.91 0.72 -5.96
N LEU A 235 -2.10 0.62 -4.90
CA LEU A 235 -1.07 1.60 -4.57
C LEU A 235 0.28 1.24 -5.18
N LEU A 236 0.70 -0.01 -5.00
CA LEU A 236 2.01 -0.49 -5.46
C LEU A 236 1.99 -0.95 -6.91
N GLN A 237 0.79 -1.02 -7.51
CA GLN A 237 0.58 -1.40 -8.91
C GLN A 237 1.20 -2.77 -9.24
N ARG A 238 1.11 -3.71 -8.30
CA ARG A 238 1.59 -5.08 -8.46
C ARG A 238 0.43 -6.04 -8.71
N PRO A 239 0.67 -7.15 -9.44
CA PRO A 239 -0.35 -8.18 -9.59
C PRO A 239 -0.74 -8.77 -8.23
N PRO A 240 -2.00 -9.20 -8.05
CA PRO A 240 -2.41 -9.88 -6.84
C PRO A 240 -1.61 -11.19 -6.69
N CYS A 241 -1.06 -11.42 -5.50
CA CYS A 241 -0.41 -12.67 -5.12
C CYS A 241 -1.42 -13.70 -4.63
N ALA A 242 -2.56 -13.24 -4.15
CA ALA A 242 -3.71 -14.07 -3.83
C ALA A 242 -4.88 -13.63 -4.71
N ILE A 243 -5.27 -14.46 -5.68
CA ILE A 243 -6.66 -14.42 -6.12
C ILE A 243 -7.46 -14.87 -4.90
N PRO A 244 -8.51 -14.14 -4.47
CA PRO A 244 -9.36 -14.60 -3.40
C PRO A 244 -9.99 -15.94 -3.82
N ALA A 245 -9.33 -17.05 -3.49
CA ALA A 245 -10.09 -18.20 -3.07
C ALA A 245 -10.83 -17.65 -1.84
N PRO A 246 -12.16 -17.74 -1.79
CA PRO A 246 -12.81 -17.54 -0.51
C PRO A 246 -12.02 -18.44 0.44
N LEU A 247 -11.38 -17.85 1.45
CA LEU A 247 -11.10 -18.57 2.67
C LEU A 247 -12.46 -19.17 2.97
N ARG A 248 -12.60 -20.46 2.60
CA ARG A 248 -13.84 -21.18 2.71
C ARG A 248 -14.32 -20.77 4.08
N SER A 249 -15.52 -20.19 4.13
CA SER A 249 -16.29 -20.17 5.35
C SER A 249 -15.96 -21.49 6.01
N THR A 250 -15.18 -21.44 7.09
CA THR A 250 -15.04 -22.56 7.99
C THR A 250 -16.42 -22.61 8.62
N SER A 251 -17.39 -23.06 7.82
CA SER A 251 -18.54 -23.74 8.36
C SER A 251 -17.91 -24.84 9.17
N LEU A 252 -18.01 -24.66 10.48
CA LEU A 252 -17.90 -25.74 11.44
C LEU A 252 -18.51 -26.99 10.81
N PRO A 253 -17.86 -28.16 10.93
CA PRO A 253 -18.39 -29.39 10.35
C PRO A 253 -19.78 -29.64 10.94
N GLY A 254 -20.83 -29.38 10.16
CA GLY A 254 -22.21 -29.51 10.60
C GLY A 254 -23.26 -28.58 9.97
N GLN A 255 -22.89 -27.43 9.38
CA GLN A 255 -23.90 -26.54 8.78
C GLN A 255 -23.86 -26.54 7.24
N ASN A 256 -24.83 -27.28 6.68
CA ASN A 256 -25.49 -27.12 5.38
C ASN A 256 -24.63 -27.29 4.11
N GLN A 257 -24.34 -28.56 3.77
CA GLN A 257 -24.02 -28.98 2.40
C GLN A 257 -25.20 -28.86 1.42
N ALA A 258 -26.42 -28.57 1.88
CA ALA A 258 -27.62 -28.48 1.03
C ALA A 258 -27.70 -27.20 0.16
N ALA A 259 -26.79 -26.24 0.33
CA ALA A 259 -26.79 -24.98 -0.44
C ALA A 259 -26.01 -25.05 -1.76
N LEU A 260 -25.28 -26.14 -2.04
CA LEU A 260 -24.44 -26.27 -3.24
C LEU A 260 -25.20 -26.67 -4.53
N ASP A 261 -26.46 -27.11 -4.43
CA ASP A 261 -27.23 -27.58 -5.59
C ASP A 261 -28.22 -26.54 -6.17
N ARG A 262 -28.21 -25.29 -5.66
CA ARG A 262 -29.01 -24.21 -6.27
C ARG A 262 -28.09 -23.22 -6.99
N PRO A 263 -28.31 -22.97 -8.30
CA PRO A 263 -27.71 -21.81 -8.97
C PRO A 263 -28.31 -20.57 -8.31
N GLY A 264 -27.58 -20.03 -7.33
CA GLY A 264 -28.05 -19.03 -6.39
C GLY A 264 -28.39 -17.71 -7.06
N THR A 265 -29.61 -17.26 -6.83
CA THR A 265 -30.01 -15.86 -6.95
C THR A 265 -29.07 -14.96 -6.14
N PRO A 266 -28.81 -13.70 -6.57
CA PRO A 266 -27.74 -12.84 -6.01
C PRO A 266 -28.01 -12.28 -4.61
N HIS A 267 -29.03 -12.77 -3.91
CA HIS A 267 -29.45 -12.27 -2.61
C HIS A 267 -28.88 -13.03 -1.41
N ASP A 268 -28.20 -14.17 -1.62
CA ASP A 268 -27.65 -15.00 -0.54
C ASP A 268 -26.11 -14.86 -0.42
N LEU A 269 -25.59 -13.63 -0.47
CA LEU A 269 -24.29 -13.36 0.16
C LEU A 269 -24.53 -13.35 1.68
N PRO A 270 -23.79 -14.13 2.50
CA PRO A 270 -24.05 -14.20 3.93
C PRO A 270 -23.94 -12.80 4.53
N GLY A 271 -25.09 -12.24 4.91
CA GLY A 271 -25.27 -10.96 5.57
C GLY A 271 -24.80 -11.02 7.02
N HIS A 272 -23.52 -11.27 7.23
CA HIS A 272 -22.87 -11.13 8.52
C HIS A 272 -21.79 -10.06 8.38
N ALA A 273 -22.16 -8.83 8.77
CA ALA A 273 -21.30 -7.68 9.06
C ALA A 273 -19.80 -7.89 8.73
N ARG A 274 -19.48 -7.88 7.43
CA ARG A 274 -18.11 -7.64 6.97
C ARG A 274 -17.86 -6.16 7.20
N SER A 275 -16.68 -5.81 7.72
CA SER A 275 -16.34 -4.39 7.81
C SER A 275 -16.44 -3.75 6.43
N ALA A 276 -16.85 -2.47 6.41
CA ALA A 276 -16.99 -1.66 5.20
C ALA A 276 -15.82 -1.82 4.21
N HIS A 277 -14.61 -1.94 4.75
CA HIS A 277 -13.34 -1.95 4.05
C HIS A 277 -13.03 -3.32 3.39
N GLY A 278 -13.24 -4.44 4.07
CA GLY A 278 -12.95 -5.78 3.51
C GLY A 278 -13.81 -6.13 2.29
N GLY A 279 -15.06 -5.61 2.25
CA GLY A 279 -15.95 -5.80 1.10
C GLY A 279 -15.41 -5.19 -0.20
N ILE A 280 -14.93 -3.94 -0.15
CA ILE A 280 -14.37 -3.25 -1.33
C ILE A 280 -12.94 -3.70 -1.63
N ALA A 281 -12.12 -3.99 -0.61
CA ALA A 281 -10.73 -4.41 -0.77
C ALA A 281 -10.58 -5.70 -1.60
N ASN A 282 -11.49 -6.65 -1.40
CA ASN A 282 -11.54 -7.92 -2.15
C ASN A 282 -11.77 -7.77 -3.66
N LEU A 283 -12.33 -6.64 -4.11
CA LEU A 283 -12.56 -6.39 -5.53
C LEU A 283 -11.28 -6.00 -6.28
N SER A 284 -10.21 -5.64 -5.56
CA SER A 284 -8.95 -5.17 -6.13
C SER A 284 -8.29 -6.18 -7.09
N ALA A 285 -8.27 -7.47 -6.74
CA ALA A 285 -7.69 -8.51 -7.59
C ALA A 285 -8.43 -8.63 -8.95
N PHE A 286 -9.75 -8.49 -8.94
CA PHE A 286 -10.56 -8.49 -10.16
C PHE A 286 -10.39 -7.19 -10.95
N ALA A 287 -10.23 -6.06 -10.26
CA ALA A 287 -9.92 -4.78 -10.89
C ALA A 287 -8.57 -4.78 -11.60
N TRP A 288 -7.55 -5.45 -11.04
CA TRP A 288 -6.28 -5.68 -11.73
C TRP A 288 -6.49 -6.49 -13.00
N ALA A 289 -7.17 -7.64 -12.89
CA ALA A 289 -7.36 -8.56 -14.00
C ALA A 289 -8.17 -7.92 -15.15
N ALA A 290 -9.19 -7.13 -14.84
CA ALA A 290 -10.06 -6.47 -15.81
C ALA A 290 -9.59 -5.06 -16.23
N GLY A 291 -8.49 -4.58 -15.66
CA GLY A 291 -7.93 -3.25 -15.95
C GLY A 291 -6.89 -3.29 -17.08
N PRO A 292 -6.44 -2.11 -17.56
CA PRO A 292 -5.50 -2.00 -18.67
C PRO A 292 -4.20 -2.81 -18.47
N GLN A 293 -3.66 -2.84 -17.24
CA GLN A 293 -2.44 -3.62 -16.94
C GLN A 293 -2.66 -5.13 -17.01
N GLY A 294 -3.84 -5.60 -16.61
CA GLY A 294 -4.19 -7.00 -16.76
C GLY A 294 -4.26 -7.38 -18.25
N GLU A 295 -4.86 -6.53 -19.07
CA GLU A 295 -5.00 -6.74 -20.52
C GLU A 295 -3.64 -6.82 -21.22
N GLU A 296 -2.73 -5.89 -20.90
CA GLU A 296 -1.37 -5.84 -21.46
C GLU A 296 -0.55 -7.11 -21.17
N LEU A 297 -0.72 -7.70 -19.99
CA LEU A 297 0.00 -8.92 -19.57
C LEU A 297 -0.69 -10.23 -20.01
N SER A 298 -1.92 -10.16 -20.52
CA SER A 298 -2.71 -11.35 -20.85
C SER A 298 -2.55 -11.74 -22.31
N CYS A 299 -1.71 -12.74 -22.59
CA CYS A 299 -1.61 -13.37 -23.92
C CYS A 299 -2.89 -14.10 -24.38
N ARG A 300 -3.99 -14.05 -23.61
CA ARG A 300 -5.26 -14.74 -23.88
C ARG A 300 -6.45 -13.82 -23.64
N ARG A 301 -7.54 -14.10 -24.38
CA ARG A 301 -8.83 -13.41 -24.25
C ARG A 301 -9.30 -13.45 -22.78
N GLN A 302 -9.38 -12.28 -22.16
CA GLN A 302 -9.75 -12.18 -20.75
C GLN A 302 -11.23 -12.54 -20.56
N LEU A 303 -11.51 -13.37 -19.55
CA LEU A 303 -12.87 -13.64 -19.08
C LEU A 303 -13.39 -12.52 -18.16
N TRP A 304 -12.46 -11.74 -17.59
CA TRP A 304 -12.76 -10.65 -16.68
C TRP A 304 -13.13 -9.40 -17.49
N ARG A 305 -14.33 -8.89 -17.24
CA ARG A 305 -14.87 -7.70 -17.89
C ARG A 305 -14.99 -6.59 -16.87
N SER A 306 -14.49 -5.40 -17.21
CA SER A 306 -14.47 -4.26 -16.30
C SER A 306 -15.89 -3.88 -15.83
N GLU A 307 -16.90 -4.08 -16.68
CA GLU A 307 -18.30 -3.76 -16.36
C GLU A 307 -18.85 -4.62 -15.21
N PHE A 308 -18.36 -5.86 -15.02
CA PHE A 308 -18.76 -6.70 -13.88
C PHE A 308 -18.14 -6.23 -12.57
N VAL A 309 -16.89 -5.77 -12.62
CA VAL A 309 -16.21 -5.20 -11.45
C VAL A 309 -16.90 -3.90 -11.04
N GLU A 310 -17.22 -3.03 -12.00
CA GLU A 310 -17.98 -1.81 -11.75
C GLU A 310 -19.36 -2.09 -11.16
N LEU A 311 -20.09 -3.08 -11.70
CA LEU A 311 -21.38 -3.46 -11.14
C LEU A 311 -21.26 -3.95 -9.69
N ALA A 312 -20.19 -4.68 -9.36
CA ALA A 312 -19.92 -5.13 -8.00
C ALA A 312 -19.61 -3.95 -7.06
N MET A 313 -18.81 -2.98 -7.53
CA MET A 313 -18.53 -1.74 -6.79
C MET A 313 -19.79 -0.90 -6.56
N GLU A 314 -20.64 -0.76 -7.58
CA GLU A 314 -21.93 -0.06 -7.48
C GLU A 314 -22.87 -0.74 -6.50
N ARG A 315 -22.92 -2.08 -6.49
CA ARG A 315 -23.70 -2.83 -5.50
C ARG A 315 -23.18 -2.63 -4.08
N TRP A 316 -21.86 -2.63 -3.90
CA TRP A 316 -21.25 -2.31 -2.62
C TRP A 316 -21.62 -0.89 -2.17
N MET A 317 -21.57 0.08 -3.08
CA MET A 317 -21.90 1.48 -2.78
C MET A 317 -23.39 1.66 -2.42
N ARG A 318 -24.29 1.01 -3.15
CA ARG A 318 -25.75 1.03 -2.85
C ARG A 318 -26.10 0.34 -1.54
N GLY A 319 -25.25 -0.58 -1.07
CA GLY A 319 -25.40 -1.23 0.23
C GLY A 319 -25.06 -0.32 1.42
N LYS A 320 -24.49 0.86 1.18
CA LYS A 320 -24.21 1.85 2.22
C LYS A 320 -25.47 2.61 2.63
N ILE A 321 -25.65 2.81 3.94
CA ILE A 321 -26.74 3.61 4.50
C ILE A 321 -26.33 5.08 4.40
N PHE A 322 -27.20 5.93 3.85
CA PHE A 322 -26.98 7.38 3.76
C PHE A 322 -27.63 8.12 4.94
N PRO A 323 -27.04 9.23 5.42
CA PRO A 323 -25.78 9.85 4.97
C PRO A 323 -24.54 9.06 5.37
N LEU A 324 -23.48 9.15 4.55
CA LEU A 324 -22.20 8.48 4.83
C LEU A 324 -21.57 9.03 6.13
N SER A 325 -21.01 8.14 6.93
CA SER A 325 -20.29 8.48 8.16
C SER A 325 -18.85 8.88 7.85
N GLU A 326 -18.20 9.65 8.72
CA GLU A 326 -16.74 9.89 8.67
C GLU A 326 -15.95 8.58 8.61
N SER A 327 -16.48 7.49 9.18
CA SER A 327 -15.88 6.16 9.13
C SER A 327 -15.88 5.52 7.74
N ASP A 328 -16.70 6.01 6.81
CA ASP A 328 -16.75 5.52 5.43
C ASP A 328 -15.70 6.17 4.53
N PHE A 329 -15.10 7.30 4.95
CA PHE A 329 -14.13 8.06 4.16
C PHE A 329 -12.98 7.20 3.61
N PRO A 330 -12.27 6.35 4.40
CA PRO A 330 -11.20 5.53 3.86
C PRO A 330 -11.70 4.48 2.84
N SER A 331 -12.90 3.94 3.03
CA SER A 331 -13.50 3.02 2.04
C SER A 331 -13.84 3.73 0.74
N MET A 332 -14.35 4.96 0.82
CA MET A 332 -14.70 5.76 -0.36
C MET A 332 -13.47 6.12 -1.20
N LEU A 333 -12.34 6.43 -0.56
CA LEU A 333 -11.07 6.64 -1.25
C LEU A 333 -10.65 5.41 -2.06
N ILE A 334 -10.78 4.20 -1.48
CA ILE A 334 -10.49 2.93 -2.18
C ILE A 334 -11.47 2.71 -3.35
N TYR A 335 -12.76 2.99 -3.15
CA TYR A 335 -13.77 2.90 -4.21
C TYR A 335 -13.39 3.78 -5.42
N HIS A 336 -13.11 5.07 -5.19
CA HIS A 336 -12.71 5.95 -6.28
C HIS A 336 -11.37 5.52 -6.90
N LEU A 337 -10.38 5.14 -6.09
CA LEU A 337 -9.07 4.71 -6.60
C LEU A 337 -9.17 3.47 -7.48
N MET A 338 -10.02 2.51 -7.12
CA MET A 338 -10.24 1.32 -7.92
C MET A 338 -10.89 1.65 -9.27
N HIS A 339 -11.82 2.61 -9.32
CA HIS A 339 -12.32 3.14 -10.60
C HIS A 339 -11.21 3.80 -11.43
N LEU A 340 -10.29 4.55 -10.81
CA LEU A 340 -9.14 5.08 -11.55
C LEU A 340 -8.33 3.93 -12.19
N ARG A 341 -8.03 2.88 -11.42
CA ARG A 341 -7.26 1.71 -11.89
C ARG A 341 -7.96 0.92 -12.99
N LEU A 342 -9.29 0.81 -12.93
CA LEU A 342 -10.08 0.14 -13.97
C LEU A 342 -10.09 0.91 -15.30
N LYS A 343 -9.89 2.22 -15.26
CA LYS A 343 -10.08 3.10 -16.43
C LYS A 343 -8.79 3.60 -17.03
N VAL A 344 -7.74 3.73 -16.22
CA VAL A 344 -6.46 4.27 -16.68
C VAL A 344 -5.28 3.42 -16.20
N ASN A 345 -4.29 3.28 -17.08
CA ASN A 345 -2.99 2.73 -16.75
C ASN A 345 -2.16 3.84 -16.07
N LEU A 346 -2.21 3.89 -14.73
CA LEU A 346 -1.49 4.91 -13.97
C LEU A 346 0.03 4.84 -14.16
N ASP A 347 0.58 3.64 -14.38
CA ASP A 347 2.00 3.44 -14.63
C ASP A 347 2.42 4.12 -15.94
N PHE A 348 1.65 3.90 -17.02
CA PHE A 348 1.82 4.63 -18.28
C PHE A 348 1.78 6.14 -18.08
N LEU A 349 0.77 6.66 -17.36
CA LEU A 349 0.66 8.10 -17.08
C LEU A 349 1.85 8.63 -16.27
N GLN A 350 2.32 7.91 -15.25
CA GLN A 350 3.49 8.33 -14.46
C GLN A 350 4.77 8.35 -15.29
N LYS A 351 4.98 7.36 -16.15
CA LYS A 351 6.12 7.31 -17.09
C LYS A 351 6.07 8.45 -18.09
N SER A 352 4.88 8.71 -18.66
CA SER A 352 4.67 9.82 -19.59
C SER A 352 4.89 11.18 -18.94
N ALA A 353 4.60 11.36 -17.64
CA ALA A 353 4.74 12.65 -16.97
C ALA A 353 6.18 13.17 -16.98
N ARG A 354 7.14 12.25 -16.94
CA ARG A 354 8.59 12.56 -16.97
C ARG A 354 9.08 13.07 -18.31
N GLN A 355 8.39 12.72 -19.40
CA GLN A 355 8.71 13.26 -20.72
C GLN A 355 8.47 14.77 -20.79
N PHE A 356 7.65 15.32 -19.87
CA PHE A 356 7.42 16.76 -19.76
C PHE A 356 8.52 17.52 -19.01
N THR A 357 9.31 16.84 -18.16
CA THR A 357 10.35 17.47 -17.35
C THR A 357 11.71 17.42 -18.03
N ASN A 358 11.98 16.35 -18.77
CA ASN A 358 13.18 16.19 -19.59
C ASN A 358 12.75 16.14 -21.06
N PRO A 359 12.54 17.29 -21.73
CA PRO A 359 12.27 17.29 -23.17
C PRO A 359 13.48 16.64 -23.85
N PRO A 360 13.30 15.47 -24.51
CA PRO A 360 14.41 14.85 -25.21
C PRO A 360 14.82 15.76 -26.37
N SER A 361 16.09 15.71 -26.73
CA SER A 361 16.64 16.44 -27.85
C SER A 361 16.01 15.96 -29.16
N HIS A 362 14.92 16.62 -29.57
CA HIS A 362 14.22 16.53 -30.87
C HIS A 362 14.53 15.27 -31.70
N THR A 363 13.91 14.14 -31.38
CA THR A 363 13.92 12.96 -32.26
C THR A 363 12.53 12.68 -32.83
N ALA A 364 12.47 12.16 -34.07
CA ALA A 364 11.22 11.90 -34.80
C ALA A 364 10.22 10.98 -34.07
N ASN A 365 10.70 10.14 -33.13
CA ASN A 365 9.88 9.26 -32.29
C ASN A 365 9.05 9.98 -31.20
N GLU A 366 9.31 11.26 -30.91
CA GLU A 366 8.55 12.02 -29.90
C GLU A 366 7.15 12.40 -30.37
N SER A 367 6.99 12.65 -31.68
CA SER A 367 5.70 13.00 -32.27
C SER A 367 4.67 11.89 -32.11
N SER A 368 5.11 10.61 -32.18
CA SER A 368 4.21 9.46 -32.02
C SER A 368 3.84 9.21 -30.56
N GLY A 369 4.79 9.26 -29.63
CA GLY A 369 4.53 9.09 -28.19
C GLY A 369 3.58 10.15 -27.63
N HIS A 370 3.74 11.40 -28.08
CA HIS A 370 2.88 12.49 -27.66
C HIS A 370 1.44 12.37 -28.19
N GLU A 371 1.29 11.97 -29.47
CA GLU A 371 -0.03 11.72 -30.06
C GLU A 371 -0.71 10.49 -29.42
N ILE A 372 0.02 9.44 -29.04
CA ILE A 372 -0.52 8.30 -28.28
C ILE A 372 -1.09 8.78 -26.94
N LEU A 373 -0.32 9.54 -26.16
CA LEU A 373 -0.77 10.10 -24.89
C LEU A 373 -1.99 11.00 -25.06
N LYS A 374 -1.99 11.87 -26.07
CA LYS A 374 -3.09 12.80 -26.36
C LYS A 374 -4.38 12.07 -26.76
N ASN A 375 -4.26 11.01 -27.56
CA ASN A 375 -5.40 10.15 -27.90
C ASN A 375 -5.90 9.38 -26.68
N TYR A 376 -4.98 8.92 -25.82
CA TYR A 376 -5.32 8.23 -24.58
C TYR A 376 -6.13 9.12 -23.62
N ILE A 377 -5.67 10.34 -23.34
CA ILE A 377 -6.36 11.27 -22.43
C ILE A 377 -7.66 11.84 -23.00
N ARG A 378 -7.86 11.80 -24.32
CA ARG A 378 -9.14 12.16 -24.97
C ARG A 378 -10.15 11.01 -25.00
N GLY A 379 -9.74 9.82 -24.57
CA GLY A 379 -10.59 8.64 -24.55
C GLY A 379 -11.74 8.73 -23.54
N ARG A 380 -12.83 8.01 -23.82
CA ARG A 380 -14.00 7.94 -22.94
C ARG A 380 -13.67 7.42 -21.54
N LEU A 381 -12.80 6.42 -21.43
CA LEU A 381 -12.40 5.85 -20.15
C LEU A 381 -11.65 6.86 -19.28
N PHE A 382 -10.80 7.69 -19.90
CA PHE A 382 -10.11 8.77 -19.19
C PHE A 382 -11.08 9.82 -18.65
N ALA A 383 -12.13 10.18 -19.39
CA ALA A 383 -13.17 11.09 -18.89
C ALA A 383 -13.89 10.55 -17.64
N VAL A 384 -14.11 9.23 -17.55
CA VAL A 384 -14.66 8.60 -16.34
C VAL A 384 -13.65 8.66 -15.20
N ALA A 385 -12.37 8.35 -15.46
CA ALA A 385 -11.31 8.46 -14.45
C ALA A 385 -11.17 9.89 -13.92
N MET A 386 -11.26 10.90 -14.79
CA MET A 386 -11.26 12.31 -14.43
C MET A 386 -12.36 12.65 -13.43
N TRP A 387 -13.59 12.18 -13.68
CA TRP A 387 -14.71 12.40 -12.78
C TRP A 387 -14.44 11.82 -11.39
N HIS A 388 -13.96 10.57 -11.30
CA HIS A 388 -13.61 9.96 -10.00
C HIS A 388 -12.44 10.68 -9.31
N ALA A 389 -11.45 11.16 -10.06
CA ALA A 389 -10.33 11.92 -9.53
C ALA A 389 -10.79 13.26 -8.91
N GLN A 390 -11.67 13.99 -9.62
CA GLN A 390 -12.25 15.24 -9.13
C GLN A 390 -13.14 15.02 -7.91
N ALA A 391 -13.97 13.98 -7.91
CA ALA A 391 -14.80 13.60 -6.77
C ALA A 391 -13.93 13.27 -5.54
N MET A 392 -12.83 12.52 -5.74
CA MET A 392 -11.89 12.19 -4.67
C MET A 392 -11.18 13.44 -4.12
N LEU A 393 -10.69 14.34 -4.98
CA LEU A 393 -10.05 15.58 -4.55
C LEU A 393 -11.02 16.50 -3.77
N SER A 394 -12.28 16.58 -4.21
CA SER A 394 -13.32 17.36 -3.52
C SER A 394 -13.59 16.78 -2.13
N MET A 395 -13.76 15.46 -2.04
CA MET A 395 -13.94 14.75 -0.77
C MET A 395 -12.77 14.96 0.18
N VAL A 396 -11.53 14.93 -0.32
CA VAL A 396 -10.34 15.20 0.50
C VAL A 396 -10.31 16.66 0.97
N GLN A 397 -10.67 17.62 0.12
CA GLN A 397 -10.70 19.04 0.48
C GLN A 397 -11.67 19.33 1.64
N GLU A 398 -12.86 18.71 1.60
CA GLU A 398 -13.88 18.80 2.65
C GLU A 398 -13.36 18.23 3.98
N ASN A 399 -12.68 17.08 3.94
CA ASN A 399 -12.23 16.37 5.13
C ASN A 399 -10.92 16.93 5.74
N VAL A 400 -10.01 17.44 4.91
CA VAL A 400 -8.71 18.03 5.35
C VAL A 400 -8.87 19.48 5.84
N GLY A 401 -10.11 20.02 5.83
CA GLY A 401 -10.44 21.31 6.42
C GLY A 401 -9.73 22.48 5.74
N MET A 402 -9.94 22.66 4.44
CA MET A 402 -9.51 23.87 3.74
C MET A 402 -10.28 25.07 4.32
N PRO A 403 -9.62 26.07 4.95
CA PRO A 403 -10.26 27.36 5.12
C PRO A 403 -10.47 27.91 3.73
N GLU A 404 -11.71 27.92 3.28
CA GLU A 404 -12.11 28.83 2.22
C GLU A 404 -11.95 30.25 2.79
N ASP A 405 -10.88 30.93 2.38
CA ASP A 405 -10.82 32.36 2.53
C ASP A 405 -12.05 32.95 1.83
N LEU A 406 -12.84 33.71 2.61
CA LEU A 406 -13.95 34.57 2.18
C LEU A 406 -15.32 33.91 1.94
N SER A 407 -15.93 33.34 2.99
CA SER A 407 -17.37 33.56 3.18
C SER A 407 -17.74 33.74 4.64
N LYS A 408 -18.52 34.79 4.88
CA LYS A 408 -18.91 35.30 6.18
C LYS A 408 -19.88 34.35 6.88
N ARG A 409 -19.61 34.22 8.18
CA ARG A 409 -20.57 34.26 9.30
C ARG A 409 -21.30 32.97 9.71
N THR A 410 -21.21 32.86 11.04
CA THR A 410 -22.19 32.42 12.03
C THR A 410 -22.21 30.95 12.47
N ALA A 411 -21.93 30.83 13.77
CA ALA A 411 -22.38 29.83 14.73
C ALA A 411 -21.47 28.62 14.98
N THR A 412 -21.00 28.61 16.23
CA THR A 412 -20.60 27.45 17.05
C THR A 412 -19.45 26.60 16.53
N SER A 413 -18.25 26.98 16.97
CA SER A 413 -17.06 26.15 17.04
C SER A 413 -17.32 24.86 17.84
N THR A 414 -17.88 23.84 17.20
CA THR A 414 -17.65 22.46 17.61
C THR A 414 -16.20 22.15 17.26
N SER A 415 -15.42 21.82 18.28
CA SER A 415 -14.01 21.41 18.17
C SER A 415 -13.81 20.51 16.95
N SER A 416 -13.07 20.98 15.93
CA SER A 416 -12.71 20.13 14.80
C SER A 416 -11.85 19.00 15.34
N ARG A 417 -12.43 17.80 15.45
CA ARG A 417 -11.63 16.62 15.78
C ARG A 417 -10.58 16.49 14.69
N PRO A 418 -9.29 16.31 15.03
CA PRO A 418 -8.28 16.10 14.02
C PRO A 418 -8.64 14.86 13.19
N MET A 419 -8.80 15.04 11.88
CA MET A 419 -9.14 13.98 10.93
C MET A 419 -8.18 12.80 11.07
N SER A 420 -8.69 11.58 10.96
CA SER A 420 -7.83 10.41 10.77
C SER A 420 -7.27 10.42 9.34
N GLU A 421 -5.95 10.34 9.21
CA GLU A 421 -5.28 10.22 7.91
C GLU A 421 -5.08 8.73 7.60
N PRO A 422 -5.91 8.09 6.74
CA PRO A 422 -5.73 6.69 6.42
C PRO A 422 -4.46 6.50 5.56
N PRO A 423 -3.78 5.33 5.65
CA PRO A 423 -2.52 5.06 4.95
C PRO A 423 -2.49 5.36 3.44
N HIS A 424 -3.61 5.17 2.74
CA HIS A 424 -3.72 5.38 1.30
C HIS A 424 -4.05 6.82 0.89
N LEU A 425 -4.39 7.71 1.83
CA LEU A 425 -4.80 9.09 1.51
C LEU A 425 -3.79 9.87 0.65
N PRO A 426 -2.48 9.86 0.93
CA PRO A 426 -1.50 10.58 0.09
C PRO A 426 -1.46 10.06 -1.34
N TYR A 427 -1.60 8.75 -1.54
CA TYR A 427 -1.61 8.12 -2.85
C TYR A 427 -2.85 8.54 -3.65
N CYS A 428 -4.01 8.52 -2.99
CA CYS A 428 -5.27 9.00 -3.53
C CYS A 428 -5.18 10.45 -4.03
N VAL A 429 -4.61 11.35 -3.22
CA VAL A 429 -4.37 12.74 -3.62
C VAL A 429 -3.41 12.82 -4.79
N TYR A 430 -2.28 12.11 -4.74
CA TYR A 430 -1.27 12.11 -5.78
C TYR A 430 -1.81 11.63 -7.14
N PHE A 431 -2.41 10.44 -7.19
CA PHE A 431 -2.95 9.88 -8.43
C PHE A 431 -4.09 10.72 -9.01
N SER A 432 -4.98 11.23 -8.15
CA SER A 432 -6.07 12.09 -8.61
C SER A 432 -5.56 13.42 -9.15
N THR A 433 -4.54 14.00 -8.51
CA THR A 433 -3.88 15.22 -9.01
C THR A 433 -3.23 14.98 -10.36
N LEU A 434 -2.53 13.85 -10.53
CA LEU A 434 -1.89 13.50 -11.80
C LEU A 434 -2.92 13.35 -12.93
N ILE A 435 -4.03 12.66 -12.68
CA ILE A 435 -5.13 12.52 -13.66
C ILE A 435 -5.72 13.88 -13.99
N ALA A 436 -6.06 14.69 -12.98
CA ALA A 436 -6.63 16.02 -13.18
C ALA A 436 -5.70 16.92 -14.01
N TRP A 437 -4.40 16.89 -13.71
CA TRP A 437 -3.36 17.58 -14.47
C TRP A 437 -3.32 17.16 -15.95
N TYR A 438 -3.44 15.86 -16.23
CA TYR A 438 -3.55 15.36 -17.62
C TYR A 438 -4.83 15.80 -18.34
N GLY A 439 -5.95 15.94 -17.63
CA GLY A 439 -7.18 16.50 -18.20
C GLY A 439 -7.02 17.95 -18.62
N GLU A 440 -6.41 18.76 -17.76
CA GLU A 440 -6.10 20.15 -18.10
C GLU A 440 -5.14 20.23 -19.28
N PHE A 441 -4.14 19.35 -19.35
CA PHE A 441 -3.26 19.23 -20.51
C PHE A 441 -4.02 18.93 -21.81
N ALA A 442 -5.02 18.04 -21.78
CA ALA A 442 -5.84 17.71 -22.95
C ALA A 442 -6.65 18.90 -23.49
N ASN A 443 -7.13 19.77 -22.57
CA ASN A 443 -8.01 20.90 -22.86
C ASN A 443 -7.24 22.17 -23.26
N SER A 444 -6.07 22.40 -22.67
CA SER A 444 -5.38 23.70 -22.73
C SER A 444 -3.92 23.63 -23.21
N GLY A 445 -3.39 22.43 -23.46
CA GLY A 445 -2.04 22.23 -24.01
C GLY A 445 -0.90 22.45 -23.00
N TYR A 446 0.30 22.76 -23.50
CA TYR A 446 1.56 22.72 -22.74
C TYR A 446 1.76 23.85 -21.71
N ARG A 447 1.06 24.97 -21.81
CA ARG A 447 1.20 26.11 -20.89
C ARG A 447 -0.18 26.61 -20.51
N SER A 448 -0.64 26.20 -19.34
CA SER A 448 -1.97 26.53 -18.84
C SER A 448 -1.92 26.84 -17.36
N LEU A 449 -2.44 28.01 -17.00
CA LEU A 449 -2.60 28.42 -15.59
C LEU A 449 -3.49 27.45 -14.81
N ALA A 450 -4.49 26.85 -15.47
CA ALA A 450 -5.38 25.87 -14.85
C ALA A 450 -4.64 24.58 -14.49
N ARG A 451 -3.72 24.15 -15.36
CA ARG A 451 -2.87 22.98 -15.13
C ARG A 451 -1.95 23.19 -13.93
N ASP A 452 -1.29 24.35 -13.86
CA ASP A 452 -0.38 24.66 -12.76
C ASP A 452 -1.16 24.86 -11.45
N ALA A 453 -2.37 25.43 -11.50
CA ALA A 453 -3.27 25.54 -10.36
C ALA A 453 -3.70 24.18 -9.82
N CYS A 454 -4.00 23.21 -10.69
CA CYS A 454 -4.31 21.83 -10.29
C CYS A 454 -3.16 21.19 -9.50
N MET A 455 -1.93 21.34 -10.00
CA MET A 455 -0.75 20.80 -9.32
C MET A 455 -0.49 21.48 -7.98
N LYS A 456 -0.56 22.83 -7.95
CA LYS A 456 -0.43 23.63 -6.72
C LYS A 456 -1.48 23.23 -5.68
N GLN A 457 -2.71 22.92 -6.10
CA GLN A 457 -3.76 22.43 -5.21
C GLN A 457 -3.44 21.04 -4.64
N GLY A 458 -2.98 20.09 -5.46
CA GLY A 458 -2.55 18.77 -4.99
C GLY A 458 -1.40 18.85 -3.98
N ILE A 459 -0.39 19.69 -4.27
CA ILE A 459 0.72 19.99 -3.34
C ILE A 459 0.19 20.57 -2.02
N ARG A 460 -0.76 21.51 -2.08
CA ARG A 460 -1.37 22.12 -0.89
C ARG A 460 -2.11 21.10 -0.04
N LEU A 461 -2.84 20.17 -0.65
CA LEU A 461 -3.51 19.07 0.07
C LEU A 461 -2.52 18.13 0.75
N LEU A 462 -1.51 17.66 0.01
CA LEU A 462 -0.48 16.78 0.56
C LEU A 462 0.31 17.44 1.70
N SER A 463 0.59 18.76 1.60
CA SER A 463 1.36 19.50 2.61
C SER A 463 0.66 19.59 3.96
N ARG A 464 -0.66 19.33 4.01
CA ARG A 464 -1.44 19.30 5.25
C ARG A 464 -1.44 17.94 5.93
N LEU A 465 -1.06 16.90 5.21
CA LEU A 465 -0.98 15.55 5.75
C LEU A 465 0.30 15.42 6.58
N LYS A 466 0.19 14.75 7.72
CA LYS A 466 1.34 14.49 8.61
C LYS A 466 2.09 13.23 8.21
N ILE A 467 1.41 12.30 7.55
CA ILE A 467 1.99 11.05 7.09
C ILE A 467 3.18 11.29 6.14
N ARG A 468 4.30 10.63 6.43
CA ARG A 468 5.60 10.92 5.81
C ARG A 468 5.64 10.80 4.29
N VAL A 469 5.00 9.78 3.70
CA VAL A 469 4.98 9.56 2.24
C VAL A 469 4.38 10.74 1.47
N ALA A 470 3.53 11.57 2.08
CA ALA A 470 3.02 12.78 1.45
C ALA A 470 4.13 13.73 1.00
N ARG A 471 5.25 13.79 1.74
CA ARG A 471 6.43 14.60 1.34
C ARG A 471 7.07 14.11 0.06
N VAL A 472 7.12 12.79 -0.15
CA VAL A 472 7.65 12.20 -1.38
C VAL A 472 6.77 12.60 -2.57
N PHE A 473 5.45 12.53 -2.42
CA PHE A 473 4.53 12.93 -3.48
C PHE A 473 4.54 14.43 -3.77
N ILE A 474 4.76 15.28 -2.76
CA ILE A 474 4.97 16.71 -2.98
C ILE A 474 6.19 16.96 -3.87
N LEU A 475 7.30 16.27 -3.61
CA LEU A 475 8.50 16.39 -4.43
C LEU A 475 8.24 15.91 -5.86
N ALA A 476 7.61 14.74 -6.02
CA ALA A 476 7.25 14.21 -7.34
C ALA A 476 6.32 15.15 -8.14
N LEU A 477 5.35 15.82 -7.50
CA LEU A 477 4.50 16.80 -8.18
C LEU A 477 5.24 18.11 -8.50
N ARG A 478 6.19 18.52 -7.66
CA ARG A 478 7.01 19.73 -7.91
C ARG A 478 7.94 19.54 -9.09
N GLU A 479 8.50 18.35 -9.28
CA GLU A 479 9.32 18.03 -10.46
C GLU A 479 8.56 18.25 -11.77
N LEU A 480 7.24 18.10 -11.77
CA LEU A 480 6.39 18.30 -12.95
C LEU A 480 6.01 19.77 -13.20
N LEU A 481 6.32 20.69 -12.28
CA LEU A 481 6.12 22.12 -12.49
C LEU A 481 7.33 22.69 -13.25
N PRO A 482 7.12 23.60 -14.21
CA PRO A 482 8.24 24.32 -14.82
C PRO A 482 9.02 25.10 -13.75
N ASP A 483 10.35 25.08 -13.82
CA ASP A 483 11.21 25.92 -12.96
C ASP A 483 10.78 27.39 -13.12
N GLU A 484 10.42 28.04 -12.00
CA GLU A 484 10.18 29.49 -11.94
C GLU A 484 11.51 30.27 -11.91
#